data_AF-A0A6V7J2Q4-F1
#
_entry.id   AF-A0A6V7J2Q4-F1
#
_cell.length_a   1.000
_cell.length_b   1.000
_cell.length_c   1.000
_cell.angle_alpha   90.00
_cell.angle_beta   90.00
_cell.angle_gamma   90.00
#
_symmetry.space_group_name_H-M   'P 1'
#
loop_
_entity.id
_entity.type
_entity.pdbx_description
1 polymer ?
#
loop_
_entity_poly.entity_id
_entity_poly.type
_entity_poly.pdbx_seq_one_letter_code
_entity_poly.pdbx_strand_id
1 'polypeptide(L)' 'GCTSDRDCALTETCVGRICQEPCLIRNPCVEHAVCINTNHGTDCSCEEGYHGNGFSLCKP' A
#
# COMPACT_ATOMS: atom_id res chain seq x y z
N GLY A 1 -21.33 5.87 -3.58
CA GLY A 1 -19.91 6.27 -3.62
C GLY A 1 -19.48 6.62 -2.22
N CYS A 2 -18.21 6.45 -1.91
CA CYS A 2 -17.65 6.79 -0.59
C CYS A 2 -17.44 8.30 -0.45
N THR A 3 -17.37 8.78 0.79
CA THR A 3 -17.04 10.16 1.16
C THR A 3 -15.83 10.24 2.10
N SER A 4 -15.52 9.15 2.78
CA SER A 4 -14.36 8.97 3.63
C SER A 4 -13.83 7.55 3.54
N ASP A 5 -12.58 7.31 3.96
CA ASP A 5 -11.98 5.97 3.98
C ASP A 5 -12.78 4.98 4.82
N ARG A 6 -13.44 5.46 5.88
CA ARG A 6 -14.29 4.63 6.76
C ARG A 6 -15.52 4.04 6.07
N ASP A 7 -15.87 4.56 4.89
CA ASP A 7 -16.96 4.02 4.07
C ASP A 7 -16.50 2.80 3.24
N CYS A 8 -15.19 2.51 3.21
CA CYS A 8 -14.57 1.44 2.46
C CYS A 8 -14.06 0.32 3.37
N ALA A 9 -13.64 -0.81 2.80
CA ALA A 9 -12.99 -1.86 3.58
C ALA A 9 -11.68 -1.35 4.20
N LEU A 10 -11.22 -2.02 5.27
CA LEU A 10 -9.95 -1.68 5.93
C LEU A 10 -8.75 -1.71 4.97
N THR A 11 -8.83 -2.46 3.87
CA THR A 11 -7.77 -2.56 2.86
C THR A 11 -7.96 -1.61 1.68
N GLU A 12 -8.93 -0.70 1.75
CA GLU A 12 -9.31 0.22 0.68
C GLU A 12 -9.27 1.68 1.17
N THR A 13 -9.15 2.63 0.25
CA THR A 13 -9.25 4.08 0.52
C THR A 13 -10.26 4.73 -0.41
N CYS A 14 -10.88 5.81 0.05
CA CYS A 14 -11.85 6.55 -0.73
C CYS A 14 -11.17 7.60 -1.62
N VAL A 15 -11.06 7.30 -2.92
CA VAL A 15 -10.48 8.22 -3.91
C VAL A 15 -11.48 8.48 -5.01
N GLY A 16 -11.86 9.75 -5.19
CA GLY A 16 -12.82 10.14 -6.23
C GLY A 16 -14.23 9.55 -6.03
N ARG A 17 -14.64 9.31 -4.78
CA ARG A 17 -15.90 8.63 -4.40
C ARG A 17 -15.98 7.14 -4.75
N ILE A 18 -14.84 6.51 -5.02
CA ILE A 18 -14.70 5.07 -5.31
C ILE A 18 -13.75 4.47 -4.28
N CYS A 19 -14.13 3.33 -3.68
CA CYS A 19 -13.24 2.54 -2.83
C CYS A 19 -12.25 1.79 -3.70
N GLN A 20 -10.97 2.02 -3.46
CA GLN A 20 -9.89 1.44 -4.27
C GLN A 20 -8.76 0.97 -3.35
N GLU A 21 -8.08 -0.10 -3.75
CA GLU A 21 -6.91 -0.59 -3.03
C GLU A 21 -5.75 0.41 -3.14
N PRO A 22 -5.21 0.91 -2.01
CA PRO A 22 -4.13 1.90 -2.00
C PRO A 22 -2.92 1.48 -2.84
N CYS A 23 -2.48 0.23 -2.76
CA CYS A 23 -1.34 -0.27 -3.51
C CYS A 23 -1.53 -0.27 -5.03
N LEU A 24 -2.77 -0.39 -5.53
CA LEU A 24 -3.06 -0.36 -6.97
C LEU A 24 -3.02 1.06 -7.53
N ILE A 25 -3.42 2.05 -6.74
CA ILE A 25 -3.48 3.46 -7.18
C ILE A 25 -2.19 4.22 -6.87
N ARG A 26 -1.45 3.83 -5.81
CA ARG A 26 -0.21 4.46 -5.38
C ARG A 26 0.68 3.45 -4.67
N ASN A 27 1.80 3.10 -5.30
CA ASN A 27 2.83 2.28 -4.69
C ASN A 27 4.04 3.15 -4.28
N PRO A 28 4.27 3.40 -2.97
CA PRO A 28 5.43 4.15 -2.50
C PRO A 28 6.68 3.29 -2.25
N CYS A 29 6.63 1.98 -2.52
CA CYS A 29 7.71 1.05 -2.19
C CYS A 29 8.90 1.15 -3.16
N VAL A 30 10.09 0.79 -2.67
CA VAL A 30 11.30 0.72 -3.49
C VAL A 30 11.36 -0.54 -4.34
N GLU A 31 12.38 -0.64 -5.20
CA GLU A 31 12.67 -1.88 -5.93
C GLU A 31 12.95 -3.03 -4.96
N HIS A 32 12.49 -4.23 -5.32
CA HIS A 32 12.51 -5.43 -4.47
C HIS A 32 11.71 -5.32 -3.16
N ALA A 33 10.66 -4.49 -3.17
CA ALA A 33 9.67 -4.42 -2.09
C ALA A 33 8.25 -4.64 -2.62
N VAL A 34 7.45 -5.33 -1.82
CA VAL A 34 6.03 -5.61 -2.05
C VAL A 34 5.18 -4.60 -1.29
N CYS A 35 4.23 -3.97 -2.00
CA CYS A 35 3.22 -3.13 -1.39
C CYS A 35 2.11 -3.97 -0.78
N ILE A 36 1.73 -3.65 0.45
CA ILE A 36 0.72 -4.34 1.24
C ILE A 36 -0.37 -3.32 1.61
N ASN A 37 -1.63 -3.63 1.29
CA ASN A 37 -2.75 -2.81 1.73
C ASN A 37 -2.90 -2.93 3.25
N THR A 38 -2.88 -1.80 3.94
CA THR A 38 -3.11 -1.70 5.38
C THR A 38 -4.33 -0.85 5.67
N ASN A 39 -4.61 -0.54 6.94
CA ASN A 39 -5.78 0.21 7.40
C ASN A 39 -5.93 1.56 6.67
N HIS A 40 -6.67 1.54 5.56
CA HIS A 40 -6.87 2.63 4.62
C HIS A 40 -5.55 3.23 4.06
N GLY A 41 -4.49 2.41 4.01
CA GLY A 41 -3.15 2.85 3.65
C GLY A 41 -2.31 1.77 2.99
N THR A 42 -1.01 2.03 2.90
CA THR A 42 -0.02 1.12 2.30
C THR A 42 1.12 0.88 3.27
N ASP A 43 1.64 -0.33 3.29
CA ASP A 43 2.94 -0.67 3.88
C ASP A 43 3.85 -1.33 2.85
N CYS A 44 5.15 -1.32 3.09
CA CYS A 44 6.15 -1.85 2.17
C CYS A 44 7.05 -2.86 2.86
N SER A 45 7.05 -4.10 2.38
CA SER A 45 7.93 -5.17 2.88
C SER A 45 8.91 -5.59 1.79
N CYS A 46 10.17 -5.87 2.14
CA CYS A 46 11.10 -6.43 1.17
C CYS A 46 10.64 -7.80 0.68
N GLU A 47 10.92 -8.10 -0.59
CA GLU A 47 10.68 -9.40 -1.20
C GLU A 47 11.49 -10.52 -0.50
N GLU A 48 11.10 -11.77 -0.73
CA GLU A 48 11.83 -12.91 -0.17
C GLU A 48 13.28 -12.91 -0.64
N GLY A 49 14.21 -13.04 0.31
CA GLY A 49 15.65 -12.94 0.06
C GLY A 49 16.21 -11.52 0.03
N TYR A 50 15.40 -10.48 0.29
CA TYR A 50 15.84 -9.11 0.47
C TYR A 50 15.58 -8.62 1.89
N HIS A 51 16.45 -7.72 2.37
CA HIS A 51 16.43 -7.17 3.71
C HIS A 51 16.61 -5.65 3.70
N GLY A 52 16.02 -4.96 4.68
CA GLY A 52 16.10 -3.51 4.82
C GLY A 52 14.75 -2.89 5.15
N ASN A 53 14.50 -1.71 4.59
CA ASN A 53 13.27 -0.95 4.77
C ASN A 53 12.57 -0.80 3.42
N GLY A 54 11.34 -1.32 3.29
CA GLY A 54 10.59 -1.33 2.02
C GLY A 54 10.24 0.05 1.45
N PHE A 55 10.39 1.13 2.22
CA PHE A 55 10.21 2.52 1.74
C PHE A 55 11.52 3.20 1.32
N SER A 56 12.67 2.67 1.72
CA SER A 56 13.96 3.36 1.54
C SER A 56 14.99 2.51 0.79
N LEU A 57 15.08 1.21 1.07
CA LEU A 57 16.06 0.31 0.48
C LEU A 57 15.78 -1.15 0.85
N CYS A 58 15.72 -2.03 -0.15
CA CYS A 58 15.82 -3.48 0.00
C CYS A 58 17.10 -3.97 -0.69
N LYS A 59 17.86 -4.85 -0.04
CA LYS A 59 19.09 -5.45 -0.57
C LYS A 59 19.13 -6.95 -0.31
N PRO A 60 19.73 -7.75 -1.22
CA PRO A 60 19.99 -9.17 -0.97
C PRO A 60 20.87 -9.41 0.25
#